data_AF-A0AAV6JSR5-F1
#
_entry.id   AF-A0AAV6JSR5-F1
#
_cell.length_a   1.000
_cell.length_b   1.000
_cell.length_c   1.000
_cell.angle_alpha   90.00
_cell.angle_beta   90.00
_cell.angle_gamma   90.00
#
_symmetry.space_group_name_H-M   'P 1'
#
loop_
_entity.id
_entity.type
_entity.pdbx_description
1 polymer ?
#
loop_
_entity_poly.entity_id
_entity_poly.type
_entity_poly.pdbx_seq_one_letter_code
_entity_poly.pdbx_strand_id
1 'polypeptide(L)'
;MLNDIVVSTGTGYVCNSYLGLAPYPMDIIRMFNFSSETCRRIARCSLTDLCSSQNGIPVGEPGEPHNIETQSQEERSPMCSASVDESAVSSENGMLDLVAETSTSPVTKASKTPKPGEKASQELISFWKENGFSSLIIAAPDVDAWSIVSELLPFLSFSAPFAIYHQYIQPLATCMHNLQLRKMAVGLQISEPWLREYQVLPSRTHPLMQMSAFGGYILSGTKIRTEDQLQLK
;
A
#
# COMPACT_ATOMS: atom_id res chain seq x y z
N MET A 1 -1.00 -13.69 6.69
CA MET A 1 -0.72 -14.20 5.32
C MET A 1 0.12 -13.16 4.60
N LEU A 2 0.51 -13.37 3.33
CA LEU A 2 1.01 -12.25 2.51
C LEU A 2 -0.18 -11.31 2.24
N ASN A 3 0.02 -10.01 2.46
CA ASN A 3 -0.94 -8.94 2.21
C ASN A 3 -0.24 -7.84 1.42
N ASP A 4 0.29 -8.22 0.26
CA ASP A 4 1.15 -7.38 -0.58
C ASP A 4 0.45 -7.01 -1.88
N ILE A 5 0.59 -5.75 -2.28
CA ILE A 5 0.12 -5.22 -3.55
C ILE A 5 1.35 -4.84 -4.35
N VAL A 6 1.77 -5.70 -5.27
CA VAL A 6 3.03 -5.56 -5.98
C VAL A 6 2.78 -5.00 -7.37
N VAL A 7 3.25 -3.78 -7.62
CA VAL A 7 3.10 -3.06 -8.89
C VAL A 7 4.48 -2.88 -9.52
N SER A 8 4.64 -3.20 -10.81
CA SER A 8 5.93 -3.14 -11.51
C SER A 8 5.96 -2.06 -12.59
N THR A 9 7.15 -1.53 -12.89
CA THR A 9 7.38 -0.65 -14.04
C THR A 9 8.34 -1.27 -15.04
N GLY A 10 8.19 -0.90 -16.32
CA GLY A 10 9.06 -1.36 -17.42
C GLY A 10 10.52 -0.95 -17.28
N THR A 11 10.84 -0.05 -16.35
CA THR A 11 12.20 0.32 -15.93
C THR A 11 12.85 -0.68 -14.97
N GLY A 12 12.15 -1.77 -14.61
CA GLY A 12 12.66 -2.82 -13.72
C GLY A 12 12.63 -2.45 -12.24
N TYR A 13 11.67 -1.61 -11.83
CA TYR A 13 11.38 -1.33 -10.43
C TYR A 13 10.14 -2.11 -9.97
N VAL A 14 10.11 -2.41 -8.67
CA VAL A 14 9.01 -3.08 -7.99
C VAL A 14 8.56 -2.19 -6.84
N CYS A 15 7.33 -1.67 -6.91
CA CYS A 15 6.65 -1.00 -5.82
C CYS A 15 5.81 -2.02 -5.05
N ASN A 16 6.15 -2.30 -3.79
CA ASN A 16 5.21 -2.91 -2.88
C ASN A 16 4.36 -1.81 -2.22
N SER A 17 3.11 -1.72 -2.68
CA SER A 17 2.09 -0.83 -2.15
C SER A 17 1.43 -1.47 -0.93
N TYR A 18 1.15 -0.68 0.12
CA TYR A 18 0.45 -1.17 1.31
C TYR A 18 -0.71 -0.26 1.73
N LEU A 19 -1.68 -0.85 2.41
CA LEU A 19 -2.83 -0.16 3.00
C LEU A 19 -2.58 0.12 4.49
N GLY A 20 -3.04 1.27 4.98
CA GLY A 20 -2.87 1.68 6.37
C GLY A 20 -1.52 2.35 6.68
N LEU A 21 -1.22 2.53 7.97
CA LEU A 21 -0.13 3.38 8.45
C LEU A 21 1.27 2.74 8.37
N ALA A 22 1.36 1.41 8.46
CA ALA A 22 2.63 0.68 8.51
C ALA A 22 2.64 -0.49 7.51
N PRO A 23 3.74 -0.71 6.77
CA PRO A 23 3.84 -1.82 5.83
C PRO A 23 4.09 -3.15 6.54
N TYR A 24 3.62 -4.24 5.92
CA TYR A 24 4.02 -5.60 6.31
C TYR A 24 5.52 -5.83 6.13
N PRO A 25 6.16 -6.63 7.00
CA PRO A 25 7.58 -6.94 6.91
C PRO A 25 7.88 -7.79 5.67
N MET A 26 8.93 -7.43 4.93
CA MET A 26 9.39 -8.17 3.74
C MET A 26 10.64 -8.99 4.06
N ASP A 27 10.65 -9.66 5.22
CA ASP A 27 11.82 -10.39 5.69
C ASP A 27 12.16 -11.63 4.84
N ILE A 28 11.18 -12.16 4.10
CA ILE A 28 11.40 -13.16 3.05
C ILE A 28 12.39 -12.68 1.98
N ILE A 29 12.49 -11.36 1.71
CA ILE A 29 13.48 -10.83 0.75
C ILE A 29 14.91 -11.08 1.23
N ARG A 30 15.15 -11.17 2.55
CA ARG A 30 16.48 -11.48 3.11
C ARG A 30 16.92 -12.93 2.86
N MET A 31 16.00 -13.82 2.44
CA MET A 31 16.32 -15.20 2.05
C MET A 31 16.86 -15.29 0.62
N PHE A 32 16.74 -14.23 -0.17
CA PHE A 32 17.31 -14.14 -1.52
C PHE A 32 18.65 -13.41 -1.48
N ASN A 33 19.65 -13.92 -2.19
CA ASN A 33 20.97 -13.32 -2.33
C ASN A 33 20.95 -12.14 -3.33
N PHE A 34 20.06 -11.17 -3.13
CA PHE A 34 19.93 -10.00 -3.99
C PHE A 34 21.07 -9.01 -3.79
N SER A 35 21.52 -8.39 -4.89
CA SER A 35 22.54 -7.35 -4.85
C SER A 35 21.99 -6.05 -4.23
N SER A 36 22.89 -5.20 -3.71
CA SER A 36 22.52 -3.86 -3.24
C SER A 36 21.86 -2.99 -4.32
N GLU A 37 22.08 -3.27 -5.60
CA GLU A 37 21.37 -2.59 -6.69
C GLU A 37 19.94 -3.11 -6.85
N THR A 38 19.75 -4.43 -6.86
CA THR A 38 18.42 -5.07 -6.88
C THR A 38 17.57 -4.59 -5.70
N CYS A 39 18.15 -4.51 -4.50
CA CYS A 39 17.48 -3.99 -3.31
C CYS A 39 17.01 -2.53 -3.45
N ARG A 40 17.75 -1.66 -4.16
CA ARG A 40 17.31 -0.27 -4.44
C ARG A 40 16.13 -0.18 -5.39
N ARG A 41 15.90 -1.19 -6.24
CA ARG A 41 14.78 -1.23 -7.18
C ARG A 41 13.49 -1.77 -6.55
N ILE A 42 13.57 -2.34 -5.35
CA ILE A 42 12.42 -2.79 -4.55
C ILE A 42 12.11 -1.69 -3.54
N ALA A 43 11.06 -0.91 -3.79
CA ALA A 43 10.64 0.21 -2.95
C ALA A 43 9.23 0.00 -2.38
N ARG A 44 8.88 0.75 -1.32
CA ARG A 44 7.54 0.77 -0.73
C ARG A 44 6.83 2.10 -0.93
N CYS A 45 5.53 2.05 -1.15
CA CYS A 45 4.63 3.21 -1.13
C CYS A 45 3.37 2.85 -0.31
N SER A 46 2.77 3.80 0.40
CA SER A 46 1.40 3.62 0.88
C SER A 46 0.42 3.92 -0.27
N LEU A 47 -0.77 3.32 -0.22
CA LEU A 47 -1.81 3.64 -1.20
C LEU A 47 -2.26 5.11 -1.10
N THR A 48 -2.20 5.73 0.08
CA THR A 48 -2.46 7.16 0.28
C THR A 48 -1.46 8.07 -0.43
N ASP A 49 -0.17 7.70 -0.45
CA ASP A 49 0.88 8.50 -1.08
C ASP A 49 0.82 8.37 -2.61
N LEU A 50 0.22 7.29 -3.12
CA LEU A 50 -0.11 7.12 -4.53
C LEU A 50 -1.42 7.83 -4.92
N CYS A 51 -2.49 7.71 -4.12
CA CYS A 51 -3.80 8.32 -4.40
C CYS A 51 -3.88 9.84 -4.14
N SER A 52 -2.92 10.43 -3.43
CA SER A 52 -2.85 11.88 -3.20
C SER A 52 -2.48 12.66 -4.47
N SER A 53 -3.42 13.47 -4.98
CA SER A 53 -3.15 14.51 -5.98
C SER A 53 -2.27 15.62 -5.39
N GLN A 54 -1.40 16.22 -6.20
CA GLN A 54 -0.73 17.47 -5.85
C GLN A 54 -1.68 18.67 -5.96
N ASN A 55 -2.67 18.76 -5.06
CA ASN A 55 -3.32 20.04 -4.78
C ASN A 55 -2.36 20.91 -3.96
N GLY A 56 -1.47 21.60 -4.66
CA GLY A 56 -0.44 22.46 -4.07
C GLY A 56 -1.01 23.72 -3.44
N ILE A 57 -1.54 23.62 -2.22
CA ILE A 57 -1.79 24.75 -1.32
C ILE A 57 -1.15 24.43 0.05
N PRO A 58 -0.03 25.05 0.41
CA PRO A 58 0.49 25.00 1.77
C PRO A 58 -0.38 25.90 2.65
N VAL A 59 -1.44 25.34 3.25
CA VAL A 59 -2.18 26.02 4.31
C VAL A 59 -1.29 26.09 5.55
N GLY A 60 -1.13 27.30 6.08
CA GLY A 60 -0.26 27.60 7.22
C GLY A 60 -0.82 27.12 8.56
N GLU A 61 -0.13 27.53 9.62
CA GLU A 61 -0.36 27.12 11.01
C GLU A 61 -1.77 27.48 11.52
N PRO A 62 -2.35 26.68 12.46
CA PRO A 62 -3.68 26.93 12.99
C PRO A 62 -3.70 28.13 13.95
N GLY A 63 -4.11 29.29 13.43
CA GLY A 63 -4.43 30.47 14.23
C GLY A 63 -5.70 30.32 15.08
N GLU A 64 -5.79 31.12 16.15
CA GLU A 64 -6.81 31.00 17.19
C GLU A 64 -8.23 31.41 16.73
N PRO A 65 -9.30 30.74 17.18
CA PRO A 65 -10.68 31.12 16.90
C PRO A 65 -11.18 32.21 17.87
N HIS A 66 -11.13 33.49 17.46
CA HIS A 66 -11.74 34.57 18.22
C HIS A 66 -13.27 34.65 17.99
N ASN A 67 -14.03 34.88 19.07
CA ASN A 67 -15.48 34.69 19.12
C ASN A 67 -16.31 35.95 18.79
N ILE A 68 -17.34 35.82 17.95
CA ILE A 68 -18.52 36.71 17.89
C ILE A 68 -19.78 35.85 17.65
N GLU A 69 -20.78 36.04 18.50
CA GLU A 69 -22.06 35.29 18.52
C GLU A 69 -23.15 35.98 17.68
N THR A 70 -24.28 35.30 17.44
CA THR A 70 -25.66 35.79 17.73
C THR A 70 -26.75 34.80 17.28
N GLN A 71 -27.38 34.12 18.26
CA GLN A 71 -28.82 33.76 18.38
C GLN A 71 -29.51 32.83 17.33
N SER A 72 -30.49 31.98 17.67
CA SER A 72 -31.05 31.53 18.99
C SER A 72 -31.96 30.28 18.86
N GLN A 73 -32.56 29.83 19.98
CA GLN A 73 -33.54 28.73 20.19
C GLN A 73 -32.93 27.30 20.21
N GLU A 74 -32.82 26.54 21.32
CA GLU A 74 -33.72 26.19 22.48
C GLU A 74 -34.81 25.15 22.13
N GLU A 75 -35.14 24.12 22.93
CA GLU A 75 -34.67 23.61 24.26
C GLU A 75 -34.13 22.14 24.11
N ARG A 76 -33.53 21.41 25.07
CA ARG A 76 -33.97 21.12 26.46
C ARG A 76 -32.97 20.23 27.25
N SER A 77 -32.81 20.52 28.55
CA SER A 77 -31.96 19.80 29.54
C SER A 77 -32.84 18.88 30.45
N PRO A 78 -32.41 18.34 31.62
CA PRO A 78 -31.08 18.20 32.28
C PRO A 78 -30.81 16.71 32.69
N MET A 79 -29.97 16.25 33.67
CA MET A 79 -29.11 16.83 34.71
C MET A 79 -28.07 15.80 35.29
N CYS A 80 -27.17 16.30 36.15
CA CYS A 80 -26.56 15.69 37.36
C CYS A 80 -25.17 15.01 37.31
N SER A 81 -24.28 15.16 38.33
CA SER A 81 -24.06 16.23 39.36
C SER A 81 -22.86 15.89 40.28
N ALA A 82 -21.89 16.83 40.48
CA ALA A 82 -20.91 16.93 41.60
C ALA A 82 -19.95 15.74 41.87
N SER A 83 -18.78 15.82 42.53
CA SER A 83 -17.77 16.86 42.92
C SER A 83 -16.49 16.10 43.39
N VAL A 84 -15.38 16.57 44.02
CA VAL A 84 -14.88 17.80 44.71
C VAL A 84 -13.32 17.77 44.69
N ASP A 85 -12.64 18.88 45.04
CA ASP A 85 -11.40 19.06 45.87
C ASP A 85 -10.16 18.12 45.78
N GLU A 86 -8.89 18.51 46.06
CA GLU A 86 -8.10 19.77 46.02
C GLU A 86 -6.60 19.42 46.33
N SER A 87 -5.63 20.31 46.02
CA SER A 87 -4.24 20.45 46.55
C SER A 87 -3.27 19.26 46.74
N ALA A 88 -2.06 19.39 46.14
CA ALA A 88 -0.74 19.28 46.84
C ALA A 88 0.44 19.68 45.91
N VAL A 89 1.54 20.24 46.47
CA VAL A 89 2.72 20.77 45.70
C VAL A 89 4.06 20.47 46.38
N SER A 90 5.09 20.08 45.60
CA SER A 90 6.56 20.25 45.85
C SER A 90 7.31 19.86 44.54
N SER A 91 8.32 20.56 43.99
CA SER A 91 9.64 21.03 44.50
C SER A 91 10.71 19.91 44.55
N GLU A 92 11.96 20.07 44.06
CA GLU A 92 12.58 21.17 43.28
C GLU A 92 13.95 20.81 42.62
N ASN A 93 14.22 21.44 41.47
CA ASN A 93 15.47 22.06 40.92
C ASN A 93 16.91 21.51 41.08
N GLY A 94 17.70 21.70 40.01
CA GLY A 94 19.16 21.93 40.00
C GLY A 94 19.97 21.00 39.07
N MET A 95 20.98 21.44 38.30
CA MET A 95 21.45 22.80 37.93
C MET A 95 22.24 22.73 36.59
N LEU A 96 22.29 23.86 35.88
CA LEU A 96 22.86 24.11 34.54
C LEU A 96 24.40 23.98 34.45
N ASP A 97 24.96 23.84 33.23
CA ASP A 97 25.87 24.88 32.66
C ASP A 97 26.03 24.79 31.10
N LEU A 98 26.69 25.77 30.47
CA LEU A 98 26.77 26.01 29.01
C LEU A 98 28.14 26.57 28.53
N VAL A 99 28.31 26.74 27.20
CA VAL A 99 29.38 27.51 26.48
C VAL A 99 30.76 26.75 26.43
N ALA A 100 31.62 26.77 25.39
CA ALA A 100 31.80 27.62 24.20
C ALA A 100 32.12 26.83 22.89
N GLU A 101 32.38 27.54 21.78
CA GLU A 101 32.59 27.03 20.41
C GLU A 101 34.07 26.79 20.01
N THR A 102 34.33 25.98 18.95
CA THR A 102 34.87 26.44 17.64
C THR A 102 35.51 25.32 16.78
N SER A 103 35.08 25.21 15.52
CA SER A 103 35.73 24.55 14.34
C SER A 103 36.14 23.05 14.37
N THR A 104 35.51 22.24 13.51
CA THR A 104 36.17 21.54 12.37
C THR A 104 35.16 20.77 11.48
N SER A 105 35.20 21.03 10.16
CA SER A 105 34.75 20.21 9.01
C SER A 105 33.49 19.30 9.06
N PRO A 106 32.60 19.32 8.04
CA PRO A 106 31.42 18.45 8.00
C PRO A 106 31.77 16.98 7.72
N VAL A 107 31.52 16.11 8.71
CA VAL A 107 31.64 14.65 8.53
C VAL A 107 30.51 14.12 7.65
N THR A 108 30.89 13.33 6.64
CA THR A 108 29.99 12.70 5.66
C THR A 108 28.83 11.94 6.29
N LYS A 109 27.59 12.20 5.84
CA LYS A 109 26.41 11.39 6.21
C LYS A 109 26.66 9.93 5.82
N ALA A 110 26.67 9.05 6.81
CA ALA A 110 27.05 7.64 6.62
C ALA A 110 26.17 6.94 5.58
N SER A 111 26.80 6.37 4.56
CA SER A 111 26.16 5.62 3.48
C SER A 111 25.62 4.29 4.00
N LYS A 112 24.39 4.30 4.50
CA LYS A 112 23.65 3.08 4.88
C LYS A 112 23.58 2.15 3.67
N THR A 113 23.87 0.86 3.87
CA THR A 113 23.65 -0.17 2.86
C THR A 113 22.16 -0.20 2.49
N PRO A 114 21.79 -0.11 1.20
CA PRO A 114 20.39 0.00 0.80
C PRO A 114 19.62 -1.26 1.16
N LYS A 115 18.54 -1.10 1.92
CA LYS A 115 17.66 -2.19 2.35
C LYS A 115 16.50 -2.32 1.37
N PRO A 116 16.11 -3.55 0.97
CA PRO A 116 14.96 -3.74 0.11
C PRO A 116 13.68 -3.29 0.81
N GLY A 117 12.84 -2.56 0.09
CA GLY A 117 11.59 -2.00 0.62
C GLY A 117 11.78 -0.75 1.48
N GLU A 118 12.85 0.02 1.29
CA GLU A 118 12.90 1.43 1.71
C GLU A 118 11.73 2.22 1.08
N LYS A 119 11.27 3.30 1.73
CA LYS A 119 10.18 4.13 1.20
C LYS A 119 10.62 4.80 -0.10
N ALA A 120 9.78 4.75 -1.13
CA ALA A 120 10.02 5.40 -2.40
C ALA A 120 10.25 6.92 -2.24
N SER A 121 11.17 7.49 -3.03
CA SER A 121 11.37 8.93 -3.07
C SER A 121 10.16 9.63 -3.73
N GLN A 122 9.92 10.89 -3.37
CA GLN A 122 8.79 11.65 -3.93
C GLN A 122 8.88 11.76 -5.46
N GLU A 123 10.09 11.90 -6.00
CA GLU A 123 10.41 11.91 -7.44
C GLU A 123 9.98 10.61 -8.15
N LEU A 124 10.20 9.46 -7.50
CA LEU A 124 9.84 8.16 -8.03
C LEU A 124 8.32 7.95 -7.99
N ILE A 125 7.66 8.45 -6.92
CA ILE A 125 6.20 8.45 -6.79
C ILE A 125 5.55 9.35 -7.86
N SER A 126 6.08 10.54 -8.15
CA SER A 126 5.58 11.39 -9.25
C SER A 126 5.82 10.75 -10.62
N PHE A 127 7.01 10.18 -10.86
CA PHE A 127 7.31 9.45 -12.09
C PHE A 127 6.32 8.31 -12.36
N TRP A 128 5.94 7.55 -11.32
CA TRP A 128 4.91 6.50 -11.42
C TRP A 128 3.50 7.05 -11.70
N LYS A 129 3.13 8.21 -11.13
CA LYS A 129 1.84 8.86 -11.42
C LYS A 129 1.73 9.36 -12.86
N GLU A 130 2.83 9.82 -13.45
CA GLU A 130 2.89 10.36 -14.81
C GLU A 130 2.94 9.27 -15.89
N ASN A 131 3.72 8.21 -15.68
CA ASN A 131 3.97 7.16 -16.68
C ASN A 131 3.04 5.94 -16.51
N GLY A 132 2.54 5.74 -15.29
CA GLY A 132 1.82 4.53 -14.89
C GLY A 132 2.72 3.30 -14.72
N PHE A 133 2.10 2.22 -14.25
CA PHE A 133 2.75 0.92 -14.03
C PHE A 133 2.54 -0.04 -15.21
N SER A 134 3.52 -0.90 -15.48
CA SER A 134 3.48 -1.88 -16.58
C SER A 134 2.82 -3.22 -16.23
N SER A 135 2.70 -3.55 -14.94
CA SER A 135 1.84 -4.66 -14.49
C SER A 135 1.46 -4.50 -13.01
N LEU A 136 0.31 -5.08 -12.63
CA LEU A 136 -0.23 -5.06 -11.27
C LEU A 136 -0.50 -6.49 -10.78
N ILE A 137 0.04 -6.83 -9.60
CA ILE A 137 -0.18 -8.10 -8.92
C ILE A 137 -0.76 -7.81 -7.54
N ILE A 138 -1.93 -8.35 -7.23
CA ILE A 138 -2.60 -8.17 -5.93
C ILE A 138 -2.68 -9.51 -5.21
N ALA A 139 -2.10 -9.58 -4.00
CA ALA A 139 -2.14 -10.75 -3.13
C ALA A 139 -2.44 -10.30 -1.68
N ALA A 140 -3.68 -9.86 -1.46
CA ALA A 140 -4.18 -9.37 -0.18
C ALA A 140 -5.54 -10.01 0.15
N PRO A 141 -5.58 -11.26 0.65
CA PRO A 141 -6.82 -12.02 0.92
C PRO A 141 -7.66 -11.46 2.08
N ASP A 142 -7.13 -10.53 2.88
CA ASP A 142 -7.89 -9.80 3.90
C ASP A 142 -8.57 -8.54 3.30
N VAL A 143 -8.07 -8.06 2.15
CA VAL A 143 -8.60 -7.00 1.27
C VAL A 143 -9.91 -7.39 0.54
N ASP A 144 -10.92 -6.52 0.37
CA ASP A 144 -11.84 -6.70 -0.76
C ASP A 144 -11.11 -6.49 -2.10
N ALA A 145 -11.20 -7.49 -2.97
CA ALA A 145 -10.54 -7.52 -4.27
C ALA A 145 -11.07 -6.45 -5.24
N TRP A 146 -12.35 -6.05 -5.16
CA TRP A 146 -12.87 -4.99 -6.03
C TRP A 146 -12.38 -3.61 -5.60
N SER A 147 -12.45 -3.29 -4.30
CA SER A 147 -11.99 -2.02 -3.73
C SER A 147 -10.55 -1.69 -4.14
N ILE A 148 -9.61 -2.61 -3.88
CA ILE A 148 -8.18 -2.45 -4.23
C ILE A 148 -8.00 -2.22 -5.74
N VAL A 149 -8.69 -3.00 -6.58
CA VAL A 149 -8.59 -2.87 -8.04
C VAL A 149 -9.16 -1.54 -8.51
N SER A 150 -10.25 -1.05 -7.91
CA SER A 150 -10.86 0.22 -8.30
C SER A 150 -9.95 1.44 -8.05
N GLU A 151 -9.13 1.39 -7.00
CA GLU A 151 -8.13 2.43 -6.67
C GLU A 151 -6.85 2.31 -7.51
N LEU A 152 -6.37 1.09 -7.78
CA LEU A 152 -5.07 0.87 -8.44
C LEU A 152 -5.12 0.80 -9.96
N LEU A 153 -6.21 0.30 -10.54
CA LEU A 153 -6.34 0.17 -11.99
C LEU A 153 -6.22 1.51 -12.73
N PRO A 154 -6.60 2.68 -12.17
CA PRO A 154 -6.22 3.99 -12.73
C PRO A 154 -4.72 4.18 -12.99
N PHE A 155 -3.85 3.83 -12.04
CA PHE A 155 -2.38 4.01 -12.14
C PHE A 155 -1.67 3.02 -13.06
N LEU A 156 -2.33 1.93 -13.45
CA LEU A 156 -1.78 0.99 -14.43
C LEU A 156 -1.81 1.59 -15.84
N SER A 157 -0.76 1.43 -16.65
CA SER A 157 -0.73 1.91 -18.05
C SER A 157 -1.77 1.16 -18.91
N PHE A 158 -2.22 1.75 -20.02
CA PHE A 158 -3.14 1.06 -20.94
C PHE A 158 -2.46 -0.12 -21.64
N SER A 159 -3.22 -1.18 -21.95
CA SER A 159 -2.72 -2.46 -22.49
C SER A 159 -1.79 -3.26 -21.56
N ALA A 160 -1.64 -2.86 -20.30
CA ALA A 160 -0.88 -3.60 -19.30
C ALA A 160 -1.70 -4.76 -18.68
N PRO A 161 -1.07 -5.92 -18.40
CA PRO A 161 -1.69 -7.04 -17.71
C PRO A 161 -1.79 -6.81 -16.20
N PHE A 162 -2.78 -7.43 -15.57
CA PHE A 162 -2.88 -7.54 -14.12
C PHE A 162 -3.29 -8.96 -13.69
N ALA A 163 -2.94 -9.33 -12.46
CA ALA A 163 -3.31 -10.58 -11.81
C ALA A 163 -3.71 -10.33 -10.35
N ILE A 164 -4.81 -10.94 -9.92
CA ILE A 164 -5.38 -10.82 -8.57
C ILE A 164 -5.53 -12.22 -8.01
N TYR A 165 -4.79 -12.52 -6.94
CA TYR A 165 -4.87 -13.78 -6.20
C TYR A 165 -5.87 -13.67 -5.06
N HIS A 166 -6.71 -14.69 -4.88
CA HIS A 166 -7.54 -14.85 -3.67
C HIS A 166 -7.73 -16.32 -3.31
N GLN A 167 -7.82 -16.61 -2.02
CA GLN A 167 -8.12 -17.97 -1.51
C GLN A 167 -9.56 -18.45 -1.79
N TYR A 168 -10.40 -17.64 -2.43
CA TYR A 168 -11.82 -17.93 -2.68
C TYR A 168 -12.22 -17.39 -4.06
N ILE A 169 -13.09 -18.10 -4.77
CA ILE A 169 -13.53 -17.71 -6.12
C ILE A 169 -14.58 -16.59 -6.08
N GLN A 170 -15.36 -16.48 -5.00
CA GLN A 170 -16.49 -15.55 -4.90
C GLN A 170 -16.06 -14.07 -4.97
N PRO A 171 -15.02 -13.59 -4.26
CA PRO A 171 -14.54 -12.21 -4.41
C PRO A 171 -14.00 -11.92 -5.81
N LEU A 172 -13.34 -12.90 -6.44
CA LEU A 172 -12.83 -12.77 -7.81
C LEU A 172 -13.96 -12.72 -8.84
N ALA A 173 -15.02 -13.51 -8.67
CA ALA A 173 -16.21 -13.47 -9.52
C ALA A 173 -16.92 -12.11 -9.45
N THR A 174 -17.08 -11.55 -8.24
CA THR A 174 -17.62 -10.19 -8.04
C THR A 174 -16.72 -9.12 -8.66
N CYS A 175 -15.40 -9.21 -8.46
CA CYS A 175 -14.43 -8.29 -9.07
C CYS A 175 -14.47 -8.36 -10.61
N MET A 176 -14.49 -9.56 -11.18
CA MET A 176 -14.60 -9.80 -12.62
C MET A 176 -15.90 -9.23 -13.20
N HIS A 177 -17.03 -9.41 -12.52
CA HIS A 177 -18.31 -8.83 -12.93
C HIS A 177 -18.28 -7.29 -12.92
N ASN A 178 -17.75 -6.68 -11.86
CA ASN A 178 -17.61 -5.22 -11.77
C ASN A 178 -16.67 -4.65 -12.85
N LEU A 179 -15.56 -5.35 -13.16
CA LEU A 179 -14.63 -4.99 -14.26
C LEU A 179 -15.31 -5.05 -15.64
N GLN A 180 -16.19 -6.03 -15.87
CA GLN A 180 -17.00 -6.14 -17.08
C GLN A 180 -18.04 -5.00 -17.16
N LEU A 181 -18.81 -4.76 -16.09
CA LEU A 181 -19.80 -3.69 -16.02
C LEU A 181 -19.21 -2.30 -16.29
N ARG A 182 -17.98 -2.05 -15.82
CA ARG A 182 -17.26 -0.78 -16.01
C ARG A 182 -16.44 -0.72 -17.31
N LYS A 183 -16.41 -1.78 -18.12
CA LYS A 183 -15.57 -1.91 -19.33
C LYS A 183 -14.09 -1.52 -19.11
N MET A 184 -13.51 -1.79 -17.94
CA MET A 184 -12.14 -1.33 -17.63
C MET A 184 -11.05 -2.31 -18.09
N ALA A 185 -11.42 -3.56 -18.36
CA ALA A 185 -10.49 -4.63 -18.70
C ALA A 185 -11.09 -5.62 -19.72
N VAL A 186 -10.21 -6.29 -20.48
CA VAL A 186 -10.54 -7.36 -21.42
C VAL A 186 -9.69 -8.61 -21.15
N GLY A 187 -10.07 -9.74 -21.76
CA GLY A 187 -9.39 -11.02 -21.53
C GLY A 187 -9.51 -11.51 -20.09
N LEU A 188 -10.60 -11.14 -19.40
CA LEU A 188 -10.84 -11.49 -18.00
C LEU A 188 -11.05 -12.99 -17.84
N GLN A 189 -10.14 -13.65 -17.12
CA GLN A 189 -10.16 -15.09 -16.87
C GLN A 189 -9.84 -15.38 -15.40
N ILE A 190 -10.71 -16.16 -14.75
CA ILE A 190 -10.40 -16.83 -13.48
C ILE A 190 -9.77 -18.19 -13.80
N SER A 191 -8.73 -18.55 -13.04
CA SER A 191 -7.97 -19.79 -13.18
C SER A 191 -7.66 -20.40 -11.81
N GLU A 192 -7.58 -21.72 -11.75
CA GLU A 192 -7.21 -22.50 -10.57
C GLU A 192 -5.95 -23.32 -10.89
N PRO A 193 -4.82 -23.11 -10.19
CA PRO A 193 -3.59 -23.88 -10.40
C PRO A 193 -3.67 -25.21 -9.66
N TRP A 194 -3.90 -26.31 -10.40
CA TRP A 194 -3.82 -27.66 -9.84
C TRP A 194 -2.39 -28.22 -9.90
N LEU A 195 -1.84 -28.60 -8.75
CA LEU A 195 -0.55 -29.29 -8.63
C LEU A 195 -0.79 -30.68 -8.01
N ARG A 196 -0.12 -31.71 -8.55
CA ARG A 196 -0.19 -33.06 -8.01
C ARG A 196 1.20 -33.69 -7.91
N GLU A 197 1.62 -33.99 -6.70
CA GLU A 197 2.92 -34.63 -6.43
C GLU A 197 2.87 -36.14 -6.68
N TYR A 198 3.97 -36.68 -7.21
CA TYR A 198 4.15 -38.11 -7.51
C TYR A 198 5.36 -38.65 -6.77
N GLN A 199 5.18 -39.78 -6.09
CA GLN A 199 6.29 -40.63 -5.67
C GLN A 199 6.84 -41.32 -6.92
N VAL A 200 8.14 -41.18 -7.17
CA VAL A 200 8.84 -41.86 -8.27
C VAL A 200 9.88 -42.80 -7.68
N LEU A 201 9.48 -44.05 -7.46
CA LEU A 201 10.33 -45.14 -6.95
C LEU A 201 10.19 -46.37 -7.85
N PRO A 202 11.24 -47.20 -8.01
CA PRO A 202 11.19 -48.41 -8.83
C PRO A 202 9.99 -49.30 -8.48
N SER A 203 9.15 -49.60 -9.47
CA SER A 203 7.89 -50.37 -9.32
C SER A 203 6.90 -49.81 -8.29
N ARG A 204 7.04 -48.55 -7.86
CA ARG A 204 6.18 -47.87 -6.88
C ARG A 204 5.91 -46.41 -7.27
N THR A 205 5.73 -46.17 -8.57
CA THR A 205 5.38 -44.83 -9.09
C THR A 205 3.87 -44.60 -8.97
N HIS A 206 3.46 -43.65 -8.14
CA HIS A 206 2.06 -43.25 -7.96
C HIS A 206 1.94 -41.80 -7.45
N PRO A 207 0.79 -41.12 -7.64
CA PRO A 207 0.53 -39.85 -6.97
C PRO A 207 0.54 -40.03 -5.44
N LEU A 208 0.88 -38.98 -4.68
CA LEU A 208 0.71 -39.04 -3.23
C LEU A 208 -0.78 -39.21 -2.86
N MET A 209 -1.06 -39.92 -1.77
CA MET A 209 -2.43 -40.24 -1.33
C MET A 209 -3.08 -39.12 -0.52
N GLN A 210 -2.27 -38.24 0.08
CA GLN A 210 -2.70 -37.04 0.80
C GLN A 210 -1.84 -35.86 0.32
N MET A 211 -2.47 -34.71 0.09
CA MET A 211 -1.84 -33.46 -0.35
C MET A 211 -2.78 -32.28 -0.08
N SER A 212 -2.25 -31.06 -0.11
CA SER A 212 -3.07 -29.84 -0.18
C SER A 212 -3.82 -29.80 -1.52
N ALA A 213 -5.12 -30.06 -1.50
CA ALA A 213 -5.93 -30.15 -2.73
C ALA A 213 -6.20 -28.80 -3.42
N PHE A 214 -5.85 -27.68 -2.78
CA PHE A 214 -6.28 -26.34 -3.18
C PHE A 214 -5.14 -25.31 -3.03
N GLY A 215 -4.95 -24.48 -4.05
CA GLY A 215 -3.86 -23.49 -4.15
C GLY A 215 -4.33 -22.04 -4.29
N GLY A 216 -5.60 -21.75 -4.05
CA GLY A 216 -6.21 -20.45 -4.35
C GLY A 216 -6.68 -20.31 -5.79
N TYR A 217 -7.19 -19.13 -6.15
CA TYR A 217 -7.63 -18.77 -7.49
C TYR A 217 -6.93 -17.49 -7.97
N ILE A 218 -6.76 -17.35 -9.28
CA ILE A 218 -6.16 -16.16 -9.90
C ILE A 218 -7.11 -15.61 -10.96
N LEU A 219 -7.55 -14.36 -10.77
CA LEU A 219 -8.20 -13.55 -11.81
C LEU A 219 -7.13 -12.78 -12.57
N SER A 220 -7.08 -12.94 -13.88
CA SER A 220 -6.16 -12.24 -14.77
C SER A 220 -6.92 -11.44 -15.83
N GLY A 221 -6.31 -10.39 -16.35
CA GLY A 221 -6.88 -9.56 -17.42
C GLY A 221 -5.91 -8.49 -17.92
N THR A 222 -6.33 -7.72 -18.92
CA THR A 222 -5.57 -6.59 -19.49
C THR A 222 -6.38 -5.31 -19.40
N LYS A 223 -5.79 -4.22 -18.89
CA LYS A 223 -6.45 -2.91 -18.81
C LYS A 223 -6.66 -2.32 -20.21
N ILE A 224 -7.86 -1.82 -20.48
CA ILE A 224 -8.16 -1.06 -21.70
C ILE A 224 -8.36 0.44 -21.41
N ARG A 225 -8.38 1.25 -22.47
CA ARG A 225 -8.75 2.67 -22.41
C ARG A 225 -10.27 2.78 -22.54
N THR A 226 -10.93 3.23 -21.47
CA THR A 226 -12.37 3.51 -21.46
C THR A 226 -12.70 4.67 -22.39
N GLU A 227 -13.90 4.66 -22.99
CA GLU A 227 -14.33 5.62 -24.00
C GLU A 227 -14.39 7.07 -23.46
N ASP A 228 -14.71 7.26 -22.17
CA ASP A 228 -14.67 8.55 -21.49
C ASP A 228 -13.28 9.21 -21.52
N GLN A 229 -12.22 8.39 -21.57
CA GLN A 229 -10.83 8.82 -21.62
C GLN A 229 -10.32 9.02 -23.06
N LEU A 230 -11.17 8.90 -24.09
CA LEU A 230 -10.85 9.27 -25.48
C LEU A 230 -11.13 10.75 -25.77
N GLN A 231 -12.11 11.38 -25.09
CA GLN A 231 -12.58 12.73 -25.41
C GLN A 231 -11.72 13.87 -24.82
N LEU A 232 -10.70 13.54 -24.03
CA LEU A 232 -9.87 14.50 -23.29
C LEU A 232 -8.46 14.69 -23.91
N LYS A 233 -8.33 14.56 -25.24
CA LYS A 233 -7.04 14.70 -25.94
C LYS A 233 -7.19 15.13 -27.40
#